data_AF-A0A6B3FA33-F1
#
_entry.id   AF-A0A6B3FA33-F1
#
_cell.length_a   1.000
_cell.length_b   1.000
_cell.length_c   1.000
_cell.angle_alpha   90.00
_cell.angle_beta   90.00
_cell.angle_gamma   90.00
#
_symmetry.space_group_name_H-M   'P 1'
#
loop_
_entity.id
_entity.type
_entity.pdbx_description
1 polymer ?
#
loop_
_entity_poly.entity_id
_entity_poly.type
_entity_poly.pdbx_seq_one_letter_code
_entity_poly.pdbx_strand_id
1 'polypeptide(L)'
;AWAGELLRDPRRLALVTVAAAVITVNWGVYIWAVNAGHVVEASLGYFINPLVSIALGVLLLGERLRPAQWVAVGTGVASVLVLAVGYGKPPWISLVL
;
A
#
# COMPACT_ATOMS: atom_id res chain seq x y z
N ALA A 1 4.76 0.61 32.80
CA ALA A 1 4.38 2.01 33.09
C ALA A 1 3.34 2.52 32.09
N TRP A 2 3.60 2.53 30.78
CA TRP A 2 2.71 3.09 29.74
C TRP A 2 1.29 2.49 29.65
N ALA A 3 1.13 1.18 29.81
CA ALA A 3 -0.18 0.52 29.67
C ALA A 3 -1.22 0.97 30.73
N GLY A 4 -0.77 1.26 31.95
CA GLY A 4 -1.64 1.73 33.03
C GLY A 4 -2.07 3.19 32.90
N GLU A 5 -1.31 4.01 32.17
CA GLU A 5 -1.69 5.38 31.81
C GLU A 5 -2.67 5.38 30.63
N LEU A 6 -2.46 4.49 29.66
CA LEU A 6 -3.35 4.34 28.52
C LEU A 6 -4.76 3.89 28.96
N LEU A 7 -4.85 2.95 29.91
CA LEU A 7 -6.12 2.47 30.50
C LEU A 7 -6.91 3.55 31.24
N ARG A 8 -6.25 4.64 31.65
CA ARG A 8 -6.88 5.77 32.33
C ARG A 8 -7.37 6.86 31.38
N ASP A 9 -6.96 6.83 30.12
CA ASP A 9 -7.38 7.76 29.08
C ASP A 9 -8.24 7.04 28.02
N PRO A 10 -9.58 7.00 28.18
CA PRO A 10 -10.46 6.24 27.30
C PRO A 10 -10.45 6.76 25.86
N ARG A 11 -10.08 8.03 25.63
CA ARG A 11 -9.95 8.60 24.28
C ARG A 11 -8.73 8.06 23.57
N ARG A 12 -7.57 8.05 24.23
CA ARG A 12 -6.35 7.45 23.68
C ARG A 12 -6.53 5.97 23.44
N LEU A 13 -7.19 5.28 24.37
CA LEU A 13 -7.44 3.85 24.23
C LEU A 13 -8.35 3.55 23.04
N ALA A 14 -9.44 4.32 22.85
CA ALA A 14 -10.30 4.20 21.66
C ALA A 14 -9.54 4.46 20.36
N LEU A 15 -8.70 5.51 20.30
CA LEU A 15 -7.89 5.81 19.11
C LEU A 15 -6.89 4.68 18.78
N VAL A 16 -6.23 4.12 19.80
CA VAL A 16 -5.30 3.00 19.62
C VAL A 16 -6.04 1.75 19.17
N THR A 17 -7.22 1.46 19.72
CA THR A 17 -8.06 0.34 19.28
C THR A 17 -8.52 0.50 17.84
N VAL A 18 -8.94 1.70 17.43
CA VAL A 18 -9.32 1.99 16.04
C VAL A 18 -8.12 1.82 15.11
N ALA A 19 -6.96 2.37 15.47
CA ALA A 19 -5.74 2.20 14.67
C ALA A 19 -5.35 0.72 14.54
N ALA A 20 -5.38 -0.04 15.64
CA ALA A 20 -5.10 -1.47 15.64
C ALA A 20 -6.11 -2.26 14.79
N ALA A 21 -7.40 -1.91 14.86
CA ALA A 21 -8.44 -2.53 14.03
C ALA A 21 -8.22 -2.24 12.54
N VAL A 22 -7.89 -1.00 12.17
CA VAL A 22 -7.58 -0.62 10.79
C VAL A 22 -6.37 -1.39 10.28
N ILE A 23 -5.29 -1.48 11.06
CA ILE A 23 -4.10 -2.26 10.71
C ILE A 23 -4.45 -3.75 10.57
N THR A 24 -5.27 -4.29 11.47
CA THR A 24 -5.70 -5.69 11.44
C THR A 24 -6.53 -5.99 10.21
N VAL A 25 -7.45 -5.11 9.83
CA VAL A 25 -8.23 -5.24 8.59
C VAL A 25 -7.31 -5.18 7.38
N ASN A 26 -6.39 -4.22 7.33
CA ASN A 26 -5.44 -4.07 6.23
C ASN A 26 -4.59 -5.35 6.03
N TRP A 27 -4.01 -5.87 7.11
CA TRP A 27 -3.21 -7.11 7.07
C TRP A 27 -4.06 -8.37 6.84
N GLY A 28 -5.24 -8.44 7.44
CA GLY A 28 -6.16 -9.56 7.26
C GLY A 28 -6.63 -9.69 5.81
N VAL A 29 -6.97 -8.57 5.17
CA VAL A 29 -7.33 -8.52 3.75
C VAL A 29 -6.15 -8.93 2.88
N TYR A 30 -4.92 -8.54 3.21
CA TYR A 30 -3.72 -9.00 2.51
C TYR A 30 -3.54 -10.52 2.60
N ILE A 31 -3.61 -11.11 3.81
CA ILE A 31 -3.46 -12.56 4.02
C ILE A 31 -4.57 -13.34 3.33
N TRP A 32 -5.81 -12.82 3.37
CA TRP A 32 -6.94 -13.40 2.68
C TRP A 32 -6.80 -13.34 1.16
N ALA A 33 -6.38 -12.19 0.60
CA ALA A 33 -6.10 -12.05 -0.83
C ALA A 33 -5.01 -13.04 -1.28
N VAL A 34 -3.98 -13.24 -0.46
CA VAL A 34 -2.93 -14.21 -0.73
C VAL A 34 -3.46 -15.65 -0.76
N ASN A 35 -4.31 -16.03 0.20
CA ASN A 35 -4.89 -17.38 0.26
C ASN A 35 -5.99 -17.63 -0.78
N ALA A 36 -6.74 -16.61 -1.17
CA ALA A 36 -7.83 -16.70 -2.14
C ALA A 36 -7.34 -16.73 -3.61
N GLY A 37 -6.02 -16.74 -3.85
CA GLY A 37 -5.44 -16.66 -5.19
C GLY A 37 -5.41 -15.25 -5.79
N HIS A 38 -5.80 -14.24 -5.01
CA HIS A 38 -5.75 -12.81 -5.37
C HIS A 38 -4.44 -12.11 -4.94
N VAL A 39 -3.38 -12.88 -4.66
CA VAL A 39 -2.04 -12.41 -4.25
C VAL A 39 -1.53 -11.30 -5.17
N VAL A 40 -1.72 -11.50 -6.47
CA VAL A 40 -1.15 -10.66 -7.52
C VAL A 40 -1.83 -9.28 -7.56
N GLU A 41 -3.13 -9.18 -7.23
CA GLU A 41 -3.85 -7.90 -7.09
C GLU A 41 -3.33 -7.09 -5.87
N ALA A 42 -3.17 -7.75 -4.72
CA ALA A 42 -2.67 -7.09 -3.51
C ALA A 42 -1.21 -6.64 -3.67
N SER A 43 -0.37 -7.47 -4.28
CA SER A 43 1.00 -7.09 -4.63
C SER A 43 1.04 -5.97 -5.68
N LEU A 44 0.13 -5.96 -6.66
CA LEU A 44 0.00 -4.88 -7.64
C LEU A 44 -0.25 -3.53 -6.98
N GLY A 45 -1.14 -3.44 -5.99
CA GLY A 45 -1.39 -2.22 -5.23
C GLY A 45 -0.12 -1.69 -4.55
N TYR A 46 0.66 -2.56 -3.91
CA TYR A 46 1.94 -2.19 -3.30
C TYR A 46 3.02 -1.77 -4.30
N PHE A 47 3.02 -2.30 -5.53
CA PHE A 47 3.93 -1.84 -6.59
C PHE A 47 3.50 -0.52 -7.24
N ILE A 48 2.19 -0.23 -7.28
CA ILE A 48 1.65 1.01 -7.83
C ILE A 48 1.88 2.20 -6.88
N ASN A 49 1.78 2.00 -5.57
CA ASN A 49 1.89 3.08 -4.56
C ASN A 49 3.17 3.95 -4.67
N PRO A 50 4.38 3.35 -4.77
CA PRO A 50 5.61 4.11 -4.95
C PRO A 50 5.63 4.88 -6.28
N LEU A 51 5.10 4.29 -7.35
CA LEU A 51 5.03 4.94 -8.67
C LEU A 51 4.11 6.16 -8.65
N VAL A 52 2.96 6.05 -7.97
CA VAL A 52 2.03 7.17 -7.79
C VAL A 52 2.67 8.27 -6.94
N SER A 53 3.36 7.91 -5.86
CA SER A 53 4.08 8.88 -5.02
C SER A 53 5.19 9.61 -5.80
N ILE A 54 5.96 8.89 -6.63
CA ILE A 54 6.96 9.49 -7.51
C ILE A 54 6.31 10.39 -8.56
N ALA A 55 5.20 9.95 -9.17
CA ALA A 55 4.47 10.75 -10.14
C ALA A 55 3.97 12.05 -9.53
N LEU A 56 3.43 12.02 -8.31
CA LEU A 56 3.02 13.21 -7.57
C LEU A 56 4.23 14.10 -7.23
N GLY A 57 5.37 13.52 -6.80
CA GLY A 57 6.61 14.27 -6.56
C GLY A 57 7.14 15.00 -7.79
N VAL A 58 7.12 14.35 -8.95
CA VAL A 58 7.58 14.96 -10.21
C VAL A 58 6.59 15.99 -10.75
N LEU A 59 5.28 15.66 -10.75
CA LEU A 59 4.25 16.48 -11.39
C LEU A 59 3.80 17.66 -10.53
N LEU A 60 3.69 17.48 -9.20
CA LEU A 60 3.20 18.51 -8.29
C LEU A 60 4.34 19.27 -7.61
N LEU A 61 5.41 18.58 -7.20
CA LEU A 61 6.55 19.21 -6.50
C LEU A 61 7.71 19.61 -7.44
N GLY A 62 7.66 19.21 -8.71
CA GLY A 62 8.70 19.56 -9.70
C GLY A 62 10.04 18.88 -9.43
N GLU A 63 10.05 17.77 -8.69
CA GLU A 63 11.28 17.05 -8.36
C GLU A 63 11.96 16.49 -9.62
N ARG A 64 13.27 16.74 -9.75
CA ARG A 64 14.08 16.23 -10.84
C ARG A 64 14.72 14.90 -10.44
N LEU A 65 14.16 13.81 -10.96
CA LEU A 65 14.73 12.47 -10.80
C LEU A 65 16.08 12.36 -11.53
N ARG A 66 17.06 11.75 -10.86
CA ARG A 66 18.34 11.38 -11.45
C ARG A 66 18.15 10.24 -12.47
N PRO A 67 19.03 10.08 -13.47
CA PRO A 67 18.91 9.02 -14.48
C PRO A 67 18.76 7.60 -13.91
N ALA A 68 19.47 7.29 -12.82
CA ALA A 68 19.34 5.99 -12.13
C ALA A 68 17.96 5.78 -11.47
N GLN A 69 17.31 6.85 -11.01
CA GLN A 69 15.95 6.77 -10.46
C GLN A 69 14.91 6.54 -11.55
N TRP A 70 15.13 7.10 -12.75
CA TRP A 70 14.30 6.79 -13.92
C TRP A 70 14.36 5.31 -14.32
N VAL A 71 15.54 4.69 -14.22
CA VAL A 71 15.68 3.24 -14.44
C VAL A 71 14.87 2.47 -13.38
N ALA A 72 14.96 2.85 -12.11
CA ALA A 72 14.17 2.21 -11.05
C ALA A 72 12.65 2.35 -11.26
N VAL A 73 12.19 3.54 -11.68
CA VAL A 73 10.78 3.79 -12.05
C VAL A 73 10.38 2.90 -13.23
N GLY A 74 11.21 2.83 -14.28
CA GLY A 74 10.97 1.97 -15.44
C GLY A 74 10.82 0.49 -15.06
N THR A 75 11.69 -0.02 -14.20
CA THR A 75 11.61 -1.40 -13.69
C THR A 75 10.34 -1.63 -12.87
N GLY A 76 9.93 -0.65 -12.06
CA GLY A 76 8.68 -0.70 -11.30
C GLY A 76 7.45 -0.73 -12.20
N VAL A 77 7.40 0.14 -13.22
CA VAL A 77 6.33 0.17 -14.23
C VAL A 77 6.26 -1.15 -15.01
N ALA A 78 7.40 -1.69 -15.43
CA ALA A 78 7.46 -2.97 -16.13
C ALA A 78 6.92 -4.13 -15.26
N SER A 79 7.25 -4.13 -13.96
CA SER A 79 6.72 -5.10 -13.00
C SER A 79 5.20 -5.00 -12.88
N VAL A 80 4.67 -3.78 -12.74
CA VAL A 80 3.21 -3.54 -12.71
C VAL A 80 2.54 -4.01 -14.00
N LEU A 81 3.13 -3.75 -15.17
CA LEU A 81 2.59 -4.18 -16.46
C LEU A 81 2.58 -5.71 -16.61
N VAL A 82 3.66 -6.39 -16.21
CA VAL A 82 3.73 -7.86 -16.24
C VAL A 82 2.67 -8.48 -15.34
N LEU A 83 2.52 -7.96 -14.11
CA LEU A 83 1.46 -8.42 -13.22
C LEU A 83 0.08 -8.09 -13.78
N ALA A 84 -0.16 -6.89 -14.30
CA ALA A 84 -1.46 -6.48 -14.83
C ALA A 84 -1.90 -7.30 -16.06
N VAL A 85 -0.96 -7.55 -16.99
CA VAL A 85 -1.20 -8.38 -18.19
C VAL A 85 -1.40 -9.85 -17.82
N GLY A 86 -0.65 -10.35 -16.83
CA GLY A 86 -0.82 -11.71 -16.32
C GLY A 86 -2.13 -11.93 -15.56
N TYR A 87 -2.75 -10.87 -15.04
CA TYR A 87 -3.89 -10.98 -14.13
C TYR A 87 -5.27 -10.87 -14.81
N GLY A 88 -5.38 -10.19 -15.95
CA GLY A 88 -6.56 -10.24 -16.82
C GLY A 88 -7.90 -9.74 -16.22
N LYS A 89 -7.91 -9.21 -14.98
CA LYS A 89 -9.09 -8.65 -14.30
C LYS A 89 -8.79 -7.27 -13.70
N PRO A 90 -9.75 -6.34 -13.72
CA PRO A 90 -9.55 -4.97 -13.22
C PRO A 90 -9.31 -4.96 -11.70
N PRO A 91 -8.24 -4.27 -11.21
CA PRO A 91 -7.71 -4.44 -9.86
C PRO A 91 -8.46 -3.59 -8.84
N TRP A 92 -9.63 -4.05 -8.41
CA TRP A 92 -10.47 -3.33 -7.44
C TRP A 92 -9.96 -3.46 -6.00
N ILE A 93 -9.21 -4.51 -5.67
CA ILE A 93 -8.60 -4.71 -4.35
C ILE A 93 -7.53 -3.63 -4.08
N SER A 94 -6.81 -3.19 -5.11
CA SER A 94 -5.84 -2.08 -5.01
C SER A 94 -6.46 -0.72 -4.70
N LEU A 95 -7.79 -0.56 -4.81
CA LEU A 95 -8.48 0.68 -4.41
C LEU A 95 -8.84 0.70 -2.92
N VAL A 96 -8.84 -0.46 -2.27
CA VAL A 96 -9.20 -0.61 -0.85
C VAL A 96 -7.96 -0.66 0.04
N LEU A 97 -6.81 -1.07 -0.50
CA LEU A 97 -5.53 -1.21 0.20
C LEU A 97 -4.69 0.07 0.15
#